data_AF-A0A1I3FRC1-F1
#
_entry.id   AF-A0A1I3FRC1-F1
#
_cell.length_a   1.000
_cell.length_b   1.000
_cell.length_c   1.000
_cell.angle_alpha   90.00
_cell.angle_beta   90.00
_cell.angle_gamma   90.00
#
_symmetry.space_group_name_H-M   'P 1'
#
loop_
_entity.id
_entity.type
_entity.pdbx_description
1 polymer ?
#
loop_
_entity_poly.entity_id
_entity_poly.type
_entity_poly.pdbx_seq_one_letter_code
_entity_poly.pdbx_strand_id
1 'polypeptide(L)'
;MGSKVRHYFAHAPGTRPCAGGAETGIHLAAKQLIADRKEAPIPLLQASLEGKDADGYKHTESKVIFPGCDRQSVDDTKLEFSLGDIRPDLIVTLGQVEILVEVAVTHYIDAEKLQRLESRGLRCIEIDLGDIPRDLTPADLEEHVFNYHRAYWIVNPKIQAEQEKLRPGLQQQIERANNRIAQAKAAREREEQRQRERYAQREAYFQAQAEKQAEQKRQWEEEQRLAREKARKEADARQREAEEARQREAKAKAEAERKRRHESWAAERQQLDLESMRQLARELSAACQRIERHLATAPASSRLCLPMARRHVQRDIYRMDLEPIPAAIETRTEYDWMFGVPAREWKLAAFLGAVYTRENLQRQSKIAIQDIERCLVEFGYRPAVALHRAEQLLTTARYYQVLEDDPAITALGQLPRPLAAIAEFVAELDNFNMIQLQAAELDELTLTLKPAASWRLR
;
A
#
# COMPACT_ATOMS: atom_id res chain seq x y z
N MET A 1 71.96 27.61 -84.29
CA MET A 1 73.07 27.42 -83.32
C MET A 1 72.49 26.75 -82.09
N GLY A 2 73.06 25.62 -81.67
CA GLY A 2 72.39 24.61 -80.85
C GLY A 2 72.24 24.92 -79.37
N SER A 3 71.16 24.42 -78.77
CA SER A 3 70.94 24.33 -77.33
C SER A 3 71.05 22.87 -76.90
N LYS A 4 72.06 22.57 -76.07
CA LYS A 4 72.30 21.25 -75.48
C LYS A 4 71.06 20.79 -74.70
N VAL A 5 70.43 19.70 -75.14
CA VAL A 5 69.46 18.95 -74.33
C VAL A 5 70.24 18.26 -73.22
N ARG A 6 70.03 18.63 -71.95
CA ARG A 6 70.57 17.90 -70.81
C ARG A 6 69.62 16.76 -70.44
N HIS A 7 70.14 15.53 -70.50
CA HIS A 7 69.42 14.32 -70.14
C HIS A 7 69.36 14.20 -68.60
N TYR A 8 68.18 14.40 -68.01
CA TYR A 8 67.99 14.19 -66.56
C TYR A 8 67.45 12.79 -66.22
N PHE A 9 66.97 12.02 -67.20
CA PHE A 9 66.40 10.67 -66.97
C PHE A 9 66.65 9.71 -68.14
N ALA A 10 67.90 9.40 -68.44
CA ALA A 10 68.24 8.33 -69.38
C ALA A 10 69.12 7.28 -68.70
N HIS A 11 68.48 6.25 -68.12
CA HIS A 11 69.20 5.02 -67.81
C HIS A 11 69.39 4.22 -69.11
N ALA A 12 70.62 3.79 -69.37
CA ALA A 12 70.89 2.79 -70.40
C ALA A 12 70.09 1.50 -70.07
N PRO A 13 69.45 0.84 -71.05
CA PRO A 13 68.66 -0.35 -70.77
C PRO A 13 69.60 -1.49 -70.38
N GLY A 14 69.55 -1.96 -69.13
CA GLY A 14 70.26 -3.19 -68.74
C GLY A 14 70.80 -3.31 -67.32
N THR A 15 70.49 -2.42 -66.36
CA THR A 15 70.95 -2.60 -64.97
C THR A 15 69.80 -2.41 -63.99
N ARG A 16 69.71 -3.27 -62.96
CA ARG A 16 68.59 -3.41 -62.00
C ARG A 16 68.03 -2.07 -61.51
N PRO A 17 66.70 -1.95 -61.28
CA PRO A 17 66.14 -0.77 -60.65
C PRO A 17 66.65 -0.68 -59.20
N CYS A 18 67.52 0.30 -58.95
CA CYS A 18 67.94 0.67 -57.62
C CYS A 18 66.78 1.43 -56.96
N ALA A 19 66.12 0.82 -55.96
CA ALA A 19 65.02 1.48 -55.23
C ALA A 19 65.44 2.84 -54.63
N GLY A 20 66.69 2.97 -54.17
CA GLY A 20 67.22 4.24 -53.63
C GLY A 20 67.60 5.29 -54.68
N GLY A 21 67.71 4.91 -55.96
CA GLY A 21 68.07 5.82 -57.05
C GLY A 21 66.92 6.75 -57.44
N ALA A 22 65.69 6.24 -57.42
CA ALA A 22 64.49 7.03 -57.71
C ALA A 22 64.23 8.08 -56.60
N GLU A 23 64.36 7.70 -55.34
CA GLU A 23 64.19 8.61 -54.19
C GLU A 23 65.22 9.74 -54.18
N THR A 24 66.49 9.40 -54.40
CA THR A 24 67.57 10.39 -54.55
C THR A 24 67.31 11.30 -55.75
N GLY A 25 66.79 10.75 -56.86
CA GLY A 25 66.44 11.49 -58.06
C GLY A 25 65.30 12.50 -57.85
N ILE A 26 64.20 12.09 -57.21
CA ILE A 26 63.06 12.96 -56.88
C ILE A 26 63.50 14.10 -55.97
N HIS A 27 64.24 13.79 -54.92
CA HIS A 27 64.75 14.78 -53.97
C HIS A 27 65.65 15.83 -54.65
N LEU A 28 66.60 15.39 -55.49
CA LEU A 28 67.47 16.32 -56.23
C LEU A 28 66.70 17.14 -57.28
N ALA A 29 65.76 16.51 -58.00
CA ALA A 29 64.95 17.18 -59.00
C ALA A 29 64.05 18.25 -58.37
N ALA A 30 63.42 17.97 -57.23
CA ALA A 30 62.58 18.92 -56.51
C ALA A 30 63.36 20.17 -56.06
N LYS A 31 64.56 20.00 -55.48
CA LYS A 31 65.43 21.13 -55.11
C LYS A 31 65.78 21.99 -56.31
N GLN A 32 66.15 21.34 -57.41
CA GLN A 32 66.56 22.03 -58.63
C GLN A 32 65.37 22.78 -59.25
N LEU A 33 64.16 22.21 -59.23
CA LEU A 33 62.94 22.87 -59.72
C LEU A 33 62.67 24.19 -59.00
N ILE A 34 62.74 24.20 -57.66
CA ILE A 34 62.55 25.44 -56.88
C ILE A 34 63.65 26.45 -57.22
N ALA A 35 64.92 26.00 -57.28
CA ALA A 35 66.04 26.88 -57.60
C ALA A 35 65.95 27.50 -59.00
N ASP A 36 65.59 26.70 -60.02
CA ASP A 36 65.51 27.12 -61.42
C ASP A 36 64.31 28.04 -61.67
N ARG A 37 63.16 27.72 -61.08
CA ARG A 37 61.93 28.51 -61.25
C ARG A 37 61.96 29.80 -60.43
N LYS A 38 62.77 29.88 -59.38
CA LYS A 38 62.74 30.96 -58.38
C LYS A 38 61.34 31.16 -57.81
N GLU A 39 60.70 30.04 -57.52
CA GLU A 39 59.38 29.95 -56.90
C GLU A 39 59.48 28.93 -55.77
N ALA A 40 58.68 29.04 -54.73
CA ALA A 40 58.57 28.04 -53.67
C ALA A 40 57.13 27.86 -53.19
N PRO A 41 56.73 26.66 -52.75
CA PRO A 41 55.47 26.48 -52.02
C PRO A 41 55.62 27.12 -50.63
N ILE A 42 54.76 28.07 -50.32
CA ILE A 42 54.71 28.67 -48.99
C ILE A 42 53.40 28.23 -48.34
N PRO A 43 53.43 27.41 -47.27
CA PRO A 43 52.22 26.91 -46.66
C PRO A 43 51.50 27.98 -45.83
N LEU A 44 50.24 27.70 -45.50
CA LEU A 44 49.43 28.52 -44.59
C LEU A 44 50.20 28.77 -43.29
N LEU A 45 50.44 30.04 -42.98
CA LEU A 45 51.02 30.47 -41.72
C LEU A 45 49.91 31.03 -40.84
N GLN A 46 49.49 30.28 -39.83
CA GLN A 46 48.45 30.68 -38.89
C GLN A 46 48.94 30.53 -37.45
N ALA A 47 48.71 31.54 -36.63
CA ALA A 47 48.84 31.44 -35.18
C ALA A 47 47.47 31.14 -34.58
N SER A 48 47.38 30.12 -33.73
CA SER A 48 46.18 29.80 -32.97
C SER A 48 46.51 29.49 -31.52
N LEU A 49 45.59 29.83 -30.61
CA LEU A 49 45.61 29.46 -29.21
C LEU A 49 44.24 28.92 -28.81
N GLU A 50 44.25 27.95 -27.90
CA GLU A 50 43.04 27.39 -27.31
C GLU A 50 43.11 27.49 -25.78
N GLY A 51 41.96 27.71 -25.15
CA GLY A 51 41.79 27.63 -23.71
C GLY A 51 40.38 27.18 -23.35
N LYS A 52 40.19 26.72 -22.11
CA LYS A 52 38.88 26.27 -21.62
C LYS A 52 38.36 27.20 -20.54
N ASP A 53 37.05 27.41 -20.54
CA ASP A 53 36.37 28.07 -19.42
C ASP A 53 36.05 27.08 -18.28
N ALA A 54 35.41 27.58 -17.23
CA ALA A 54 35.06 26.83 -16.03
C ALA A 54 34.07 25.68 -16.28
N ASP A 55 33.28 25.75 -17.35
CA ASP A 55 32.35 24.69 -17.77
C ASP A 55 33.00 23.74 -18.79
N GLY A 56 34.27 23.96 -19.11
CA GLY A 56 35.06 23.13 -20.02
C GLY A 56 34.85 23.44 -21.50
N TYR A 57 34.12 24.50 -21.85
CA TYR A 57 33.92 24.92 -23.24
C TYR A 57 35.22 25.54 -23.79
N LYS A 58 35.56 25.14 -25.02
CA LYS A 58 36.79 25.57 -25.70
C LYS A 58 36.60 26.94 -26.36
N HIS A 59 37.52 27.84 -26.08
CA HIS A 59 37.65 29.13 -26.75
C HIS A 59 38.91 29.10 -27.60
N THR A 60 38.81 29.55 -28.85
CA THR A 60 39.91 29.57 -29.80
C THR A 60 40.08 30.98 -30.33
N GLU A 61 41.31 31.47 -30.30
CA GLU A 61 41.68 32.72 -30.95
C GLU A 61 42.76 32.43 -31.98
N SER A 62 42.57 32.91 -33.21
CA SER A 62 43.51 32.64 -34.29
C SER A 62 43.64 33.79 -35.26
N LYS A 63 44.79 33.85 -35.93
CA LYS A 63 45.12 34.85 -36.94
C LYS A 63 45.90 34.22 -38.08
N VAL A 64 45.37 34.36 -39.28
CA VAL A 64 46.08 34.01 -40.51
C VAL A 64 47.12 35.09 -40.78
N ILE A 65 48.39 34.70 -40.81
CA ILE A 65 49.55 35.55 -41.06
C ILE A 65 49.89 35.55 -42.55
N PHE A 66 49.79 34.38 -43.19
CA PHE A 66 49.95 34.19 -44.63
C PHE A 66 49.00 33.08 -45.11
N PRO A 67 48.18 33.29 -46.15
CA PRO A 67 47.12 32.36 -46.54
C PRO A 67 47.60 31.06 -47.19
N GLY A 68 48.88 30.98 -47.59
CA GLY A 68 49.43 29.90 -48.40
C GLY A 68 49.50 30.28 -49.88
N CYS A 69 50.50 29.78 -50.60
CA CYS A 69 50.69 30.01 -52.02
C CYS A 69 51.51 28.88 -52.64
N ASP A 70 50.98 28.28 -53.71
CA ASP A 70 51.65 27.18 -54.42
C ASP A 70 52.98 27.62 -55.07
N ARG A 71 52.94 28.77 -55.74
CA ARG A 71 54.08 29.29 -56.53
C ARG A 71 54.43 30.70 -56.09
N GLN A 72 54.93 30.84 -54.86
CA GLN A 72 55.39 32.14 -54.38
C GLN A 72 56.72 32.46 -55.05
N SER A 73 56.76 33.51 -55.87
CA SER A 73 58.01 34.02 -56.43
C SER A 73 58.96 34.46 -55.31
N VAL A 74 60.23 34.06 -55.43
CA VAL A 74 61.32 34.38 -54.49
C VAL A 74 62.43 35.15 -55.20
N ASP A 75 63.11 36.03 -54.47
CA ASP A 75 64.12 36.93 -55.02
C ASP A 75 65.42 36.19 -55.35
N ASP A 76 65.82 35.26 -54.48
CA ASP A 76 67.05 34.50 -54.58
C ASP A 76 66.91 33.07 -54.07
N THR A 77 67.72 32.16 -54.62
CA THR A 77 67.76 30.74 -54.26
C THR A 77 69.21 30.28 -54.11
N LYS A 78 69.55 29.68 -52.97
CA LYS A 78 70.89 29.16 -52.67
C LYS A 78 70.82 27.65 -52.44
N LEU A 79 71.45 26.89 -53.33
CA LEU A 79 71.61 25.44 -53.18
C LEU A 79 72.87 25.11 -52.38
N GLU A 80 72.80 24.03 -51.60
CA GLU A 80 73.94 23.44 -50.88
C GLU A 80 74.71 24.40 -49.96
N PHE A 81 74.03 25.42 -49.43
CA PHE A 81 74.60 26.37 -48.48
C PHE A 81 74.60 25.80 -47.06
N SER A 82 75.68 25.98 -46.30
CA SER A 82 75.80 25.53 -44.91
C SER A 82 75.69 26.71 -43.95
N LEU A 83 74.73 26.63 -43.02
CA LEU A 83 74.56 27.56 -41.91
C LEU A 83 75.19 26.95 -40.64
N GLY A 84 76.51 26.77 -40.69
CA GLY A 84 77.27 26.08 -39.64
C GLY A 84 77.00 24.57 -39.65
N ASP A 85 76.42 24.06 -38.57
CA ASP A 85 76.00 22.66 -38.38
C ASP A 85 74.62 22.32 -38.97
N ILE A 86 73.90 23.31 -39.53
CA ILE A 86 72.62 23.10 -40.24
C ILE A 86 72.88 23.24 -41.73
N ARG A 87 72.64 22.17 -42.48
CA ARG A 87 72.70 22.17 -43.95
C ARG A 87 71.29 21.94 -44.50
N PRO A 88 70.59 23.00 -44.92
CA PRO A 88 69.34 22.85 -45.64
C PRO A 88 69.56 22.35 -47.05
N ASP A 89 68.52 21.77 -47.64
CA ASP A 89 68.49 21.40 -49.05
C ASP A 89 68.63 22.63 -49.95
N LEU A 90 67.92 23.70 -49.60
CA LEU A 90 68.02 25.01 -50.24
C LEU A 90 67.56 26.12 -49.30
N ILE A 91 68.01 27.34 -49.58
CA ILE A 91 67.55 28.56 -48.92
C ILE A 91 66.89 29.43 -49.97
N VAL A 92 65.66 29.87 -49.69
CA VAL A 92 64.93 30.82 -50.52
C VAL A 92 64.83 32.16 -49.81
N THR A 93 64.99 33.26 -50.55
CA THR A 93 64.88 34.62 -50.03
C THR A 93 63.62 35.27 -50.56
N LEU A 94 62.71 35.66 -49.66
CA LEU A 94 61.48 36.39 -49.98
C LEU A 94 61.51 37.76 -49.30
N GLY A 95 61.76 38.82 -50.07
CA GLY A 95 62.05 40.16 -49.57
C GLY A 95 63.31 40.14 -48.71
N GLN A 96 63.15 40.42 -47.41
CA GLN A 96 64.26 40.39 -46.43
C GLN A 96 64.25 39.12 -45.57
N VAL A 97 63.44 38.12 -45.94
CA VAL A 97 63.24 36.90 -45.14
C VAL A 97 63.88 35.71 -45.83
N GLU A 98 64.88 35.12 -45.19
CA GLU A 98 65.40 33.81 -45.59
C GLU A 98 64.55 32.69 -44.98
N ILE A 99 64.21 31.71 -45.82
CA ILE A 99 63.48 30.50 -45.45
C ILE A 99 64.29 29.30 -45.91
N LEU A 100 64.62 28.42 -44.97
CA LEU A 100 65.23 27.13 -45.25
C LEU A 100 64.12 26.20 -45.76
N VAL A 101 64.41 25.47 -46.83
CA VAL A 101 63.49 24.47 -47.37
C VAL A 101 64.17 23.11 -47.30
N GLU A 102 63.43 22.11 -46.86
CA GLU A 102 63.82 20.70 -46.80
C GLU A 102 62.85 19.90 -47.67
N VAL A 103 63.37 18.98 -48.48
CA VAL A 103 62.55 18.10 -49.33
C VAL A 103 62.59 16.69 -48.75
N ALA A 104 61.51 16.26 -48.11
CA ALA A 104 61.38 14.93 -47.55
C ALA A 104 60.83 13.95 -48.59
N VAL A 105 61.58 12.89 -48.91
CA VAL A 105 61.12 11.76 -49.74
C VAL A 105 61.08 10.47 -48.91
N THR A 106 62.10 10.23 -48.10
CA THR A 106 62.14 9.10 -47.16
C THR A 106 62.61 9.49 -45.77
N HIS A 107 63.22 10.67 -45.64
CA HIS A 107 63.74 11.19 -44.39
C HIS A 107 63.11 12.56 -44.15
N TYR A 108 62.42 12.67 -43.03
CA TYR A 108 61.89 13.93 -42.51
C TYR A 108 62.89 14.55 -41.55
N ILE A 109 62.71 15.83 -41.24
CA ILE A 109 63.46 16.54 -40.20
C ILE A 109 63.30 15.79 -38.87
N ASP A 110 64.43 15.34 -38.33
CA ASP A 110 64.47 14.69 -37.03
C ASP A 110 64.40 15.69 -35.86
N ALA A 111 64.25 15.16 -34.65
CA ALA A 111 64.15 15.96 -33.43
C ALA A 111 65.41 16.79 -33.14
N GLU A 112 66.59 16.30 -33.51
CA GLU A 112 67.86 17.01 -33.27
C GLU A 112 67.97 18.23 -34.18
N LYS A 113 67.67 18.07 -35.48
CA LYS A 113 67.64 19.17 -36.45
C LYS A 113 66.54 20.17 -36.12
N LEU A 114 65.35 19.71 -35.72
CA LEU A 114 64.27 20.59 -35.23
C LEU A 114 64.73 21.47 -34.07
N GLN A 115 65.33 20.89 -33.03
CA GLN A 115 65.81 21.64 -31.87
C GLN A 115 66.85 22.70 -32.25
N ARG A 116 67.75 22.38 -33.18
CA ARG A 116 68.73 23.35 -33.70
C ARG A 116 68.06 24.49 -34.46
N LEU A 117 67.08 24.19 -35.32
CA LEU A 117 66.29 25.19 -36.05
C LEU A 117 65.54 26.13 -35.10
N GLU A 118 64.88 25.58 -34.07
CA GLU A 118 64.16 26.34 -33.05
C GLU A 118 65.10 27.25 -32.24
N SER A 119 66.23 26.70 -31.75
CA SER A 119 67.19 27.45 -30.92
C SER A 119 67.79 28.68 -31.61
N ARG A 120 67.84 28.66 -32.95
CA ARG A 120 68.35 29.75 -33.78
C ARG A 120 67.26 30.64 -34.36
N GLY A 121 65.98 30.31 -34.14
CA GLY A 121 64.85 31.02 -34.72
C GLY A 121 64.87 31.05 -36.25
N LEU A 122 65.39 30.00 -36.89
CA LEU A 122 65.44 29.90 -38.35
C LEU A 122 64.06 29.51 -38.89
N ARG A 123 63.66 30.10 -40.02
CA ARG A 123 62.41 29.73 -40.68
C ARG A 123 62.66 28.51 -41.54
N CYS A 124 61.92 27.44 -41.32
CA CYS A 124 62.08 26.20 -42.07
C CYS A 124 60.73 25.67 -42.54
N ILE A 125 60.66 25.35 -43.83
CA ILE A 125 59.56 24.63 -44.46
C ILE A 125 60.08 23.24 -44.84
N GLU A 126 59.29 22.21 -44.57
CA GLU A 126 59.51 20.88 -45.12
C GLU A 126 58.44 20.58 -46.18
N ILE A 127 58.87 20.11 -47.34
CA ILE A 127 58.02 19.67 -48.45
C ILE A 127 57.97 18.14 -48.43
N ASP A 128 56.78 17.59 -48.23
CA ASP A 128 56.53 16.15 -48.18
C ASP A 128 56.20 15.58 -49.56
N LEU A 129 57.15 14.81 -50.08
CA LEU A 129 57.08 14.03 -51.31
C LEU A 129 57.18 12.52 -51.02
N GLY A 130 56.92 12.10 -49.78
CA GLY A 130 57.12 10.73 -49.35
C GLY A 130 56.14 9.75 -49.98
N ASP A 131 54.91 10.19 -50.24
CA ASP A 131 53.80 9.39 -50.76
C ASP A 131 53.65 9.45 -52.29
N ILE A 132 54.45 10.24 -53.01
CA ILE A 132 54.27 10.42 -54.47
C ILE A 132 54.74 9.19 -55.27
N PRO A 133 54.14 8.87 -56.43
CA PRO A 133 54.62 7.80 -57.30
C PRO A 133 56.10 7.96 -57.70
N ARG A 134 56.78 6.87 -58.03
CA ARG A 134 58.23 6.90 -58.37
C ARG A 134 58.49 6.94 -59.88
N ASP A 135 57.44 6.73 -60.67
CA ASP A 135 57.36 6.74 -62.13
C ASP A 135 56.65 8.00 -62.65
N LEU A 136 56.99 9.17 -62.09
CA LEU A 136 56.38 10.46 -62.45
C LEU A 136 57.04 11.09 -63.68
N THR A 137 56.26 11.86 -64.44
CA THR A 137 56.83 12.79 -65.41
C THR A 137 57.37 14.04 -64.70
N PRO A 138 58.30 14.80 -65.34
CA PRO A 138 58.76 16.07 -64.76
C PRO A 138 57.65 17.08 -64.47
N ALA A 139 56.56 17.07 -65.25
CA ALA A 139 55.42 17.93 -65.03
C ALA A 139 54.63 17.53 -63.78
N ASP A 140 54.40 16.23 -63.57
CA ASP A 140 53.72 15.71 -62.38
C ASP A 140 54.52 16.02 -61.11
N LEU A 141 55.86 15.88 -61.17
CA LEU A 141 56.73 16.26 -60.06
C LEU A 141 56.63 17.75 -59.74
N GLU A 142 56.57 18.63 -60.76
CA GLU A 142 56.42 20.07 -60.57
C GLU A 142 55.11 20.41 -59.82
N GLU A 143 53.99 19.77 -60.17
CA GLU A 143 52.71 19.95 -59.46
C GLU A 143 52.80 19.51 -57.98
N HIS A 144 53.49 18.41 -57.69
CA HIS A 144 53.68 17.95 -56.31
C HIS A 144 54.60 18.87 -55.50
N VAL A 145 55.69 19.35 -56.10
CA VAL A 145 56.68 20.23 -55.44
C VAL A 145 56.07 21.58 -55.11
N PHE A 146 55.27 22.17 -56.00
CA PHE A 146 54.67 23.48 -55.79
C PHE A 146 53.31 23.43 -55.08
N ASN A 147 52.82 22.27 -54.66
CA ASN A 147 51.58 22.21 -53.89
C ASN A 147 51.84 22.65 -52.43
N TYR A 148 51.33 23.81 -52.02
CA TYR A 148 51.56 24.32 -50.66
C TYR A 148 50.92 23.46 -49.56
N HIS A 149 49.95 22.60 -49.89
CA HIS A 149 49.39 21.63 -48.92
C HIS A 149 50.36 20.49 -48.59
N ARG A 150 51.41 20.30 -49.39
CA ARG A 150 52.50 19.35 -49.12
C ARG A 150 53.66 20.01 -48.38
N ALA A 151 53.60 21.31 -48.14
CA ALA A 151 54.59 22.06 -47.40
C ALA A 151 54.10 22.32 -45.96
N TYR A 152 55.00 22.26 -45.00
CA TYR A 152 54.69 22.50 -43.59
C TYR A 152 55.69 23.44 -42.96
N TRP A 153 55.21 24.39 -42.15
CA TRP A 153 56.08 25.20 -41.30
C TRP A 153 56.59 24.35 -40.14
N ILE A 154 57.89 24.06 -40.15
CA ILE A 154 58.56 23.29 -39.10
C ILE A 154 58.96 24.23 -37.96
N VAL A 155 59.57 25.36 -38.34
CA VAL A 155 59.88 26.46 -37.42
C VAL A 155 59.52 27.76 -38.10
N ASN A 156 58.77 28.63 -37.41
CA ASN A 156 58.59 30.01 -37.83
C ASN A 156 58.39 30.91 -36.60
N PRO A 157 59.38 31.75 -36.24
CA PRO A 157 59.30 32.62 -35.06
C PRO A 157 58.09 33.57 -35.04
N LYS A 158 57.50 33.88 -36.21
CA LYS A 158 56.28 34.70 -36.29
C LYS A 158 55.07 34.01 -35.64
N ILE A 159 55.00 32.67 -35.63
CA ILE A 159 53.87 31.95 -35.03
C ILE A 159 53.82 32.25 -33.53
N GLN A 160 54.93 32.04 -32.83
CA GLN A 160 55.02 32.26 -31.39
C GLN A 160 54.79 33.74 -31.03
N ALA A 161 55.38 34.67 -31.78
CA ALA A 161 55.20 36.10 -31.57
C ALA A 161 53.74 36.55 -31.78
N GLU A 162 53.02 35.98 -32.75
CA GLU A 162 51.60 36.29 -32.94
C GLU A 162 50.73 35.58 -31.89
N GLN A 163 51.04 34.34 -31.48
CA GLN A 163 50.37 33.68 -30.36
C GLN A 163 50.45 34.51 -29.07
N GLU A 164 51.61 35.10 -28.75
CA GLU A 164 51.74 35.99 -27.59
C GLU A 164 50.83 37.21 -27.67
N LYS A 165 50.57 37.74 -28.88
CA LYS A 165 49.63 38.85 -29.10
C LYS A 165 48.16 38.42 -28.96
N LEU A 166 47.82 37.18 -29.31
CA LEU A 166 46.47 36.63 -29.18
C LEU A 166 46.13 36.23 -27.74
N ARG A 167 47.14 35.95 -26.90
CA ARG A 167 46.95 35.46 -25.53
C ARG A 167 46.06 36.35 -24.66
N PRO A 168 46.22 37.69 -24.63
CA PRO A 168 45.35 38.57 -23.83
C PRO A 168 43.89 38.53 -24.30
N GLY A 169 43.66 38.44 -25.62
CA GLY A 169 42.31 38.32 -26.19
C GLY A 169 41.63 37.04 -25.70
N LEU A 170 42.32 35.91 -25.80
CA LEU A 170 41.81 34.61 -25.37
C LEU A 170 41.53 34.59 -23.87
N GLN A 171 42.45 35.14 -23.06
CA GLN A 171 42.28 35.26 -21.61
C GLN A 171 41.05 36.11 -21.26
N GLN A 172 40.87 37.25 -21.95
CA GLN A 172 39.70 38.11 -21.75
C GLN A 172 38.40 37.41 -22.14
N GLN A 173 38.38 36.60 -23.20
CA GLN A 173 37.21 35.82 -23.60
C GLN A 173 36.83 34.79 -22.52
N ILE A 174 37.82 34.03 -22.03
CA ILE A 174 37.64 33.03 -20.98
C ILE A 174 37.17 33.68 -19.67
N GLU A 175 37.78 34.81 -19.28
CA GLU A 175 37.40 35.53 -18.07
C GLU A 175 35.96 36.06 -18.16
N ARG A 176 35.56 36.62 -19.30
CA ARG A 176 34.17 37.05 -19.54
C ARG A 176 33.19 35.88 -19.46
N ALA A 177 33.54 34.73 -20.02
CA ALA A 177 32.74 33.52 -19.92
C ALA A 177 32.60 33.06 -18.46
N ASN A 178 33.71 32.95 -17.73
CA ASN A 178 33.76 32.55 -16.32
C ASN A 178 32.94 33.50 -15.44
N ASN A 179 33.02 34.80 -15.66
CA ASN A 179 32.23 35.78 -14.91
C ASN A 179 30.72 35.60 -15.14
N ARG A 180 30.30 35.31 -16.39
CA ARG A 180 28.89 35.00 -16.70
C ARG A 180 28.43 33.72 -16.03
N ILE A 181 29.26 32.66 -16.06
CA ILE A 181 28.98 31.38 -15.40
C ILE A 181 28.80 31.59 -13.89
N ALA A 182 29.72 32.31 -13.25
CA ALA A 182 29.66 32.62 -11.83
C ALA A 182 28.40 33.43 -11.45
N GLN A 183 28.06 34.46 -12.24
CA GLN A 183 26.84 35.25 -12.03
C GLN A 183 25.57 34.40 -12.20
N ALA A 184 25.50 33.55 -13.22
CA ALA A 184 24.37 32.67 -13.44
C ALA A 184 24.21 31.67 -12.28
N LYS A 185 25.30 31.09 -11.79
CA LYS A 185 25.29 30.18 -10.64
C LYS A 185 24.80 30.86 -9.36
N ALA A 186 25.36 32.04 -9.03
CA ALA A 186 24.93 32.81 -7.87
C ALA A 186 23.46 33.27 -7.98
N ALA A 187 22.98 33.61 -9.18
CA ALA A 187 21.59 33.98 -9.40
C ALA A 187 20.65 32.78 -9.16
N ARG A 188 21.00 31.59 -9.64
CA ARG A 188 20.25 30.35 -9.40
C ARG A 188 20.19 30.01 -7.91
N GLU A 189 21.32 30.06 -7.20
CA GLU A 189 21.36 29.80 -5.76
C GLU A 189 20.47 30.76 -4.96
N ARG A 190 20.50 32.06 -5.30
CA ARG A 190 19.62 33.07 -4.68
C ARG A 190 18.13 32.84 -5.00
N GLU A 191 17.80 32.44 -6.23
CA GLU A 191 16.44 32.10 -6.63
C GLU A 191 15.94 30.90 -5.81
N GLU A 192 16.71 29.83 -5.73
CA GLU A 192 16.38 28.64 -4.94
C GLU A 192 16.18 28.96 -3.46
N GLN A 193 17.05 29.79 -2.88
CA GLN A 193 16.90 30.23 -1.50
C GLN A 193 15.60 31.02 -1.29
N ARG A 194 15.29 31.98 -2.18
CA ARG A 194 14.03 32.73 -2.12
C ARG A 194 12.81 31.81 -2.23
N GLN A 195 12.86 30.80 -3.10
CA GLN A 195 11.77 29.85 -3.24
C GLN A 195 11.60 29.03 -1.96
N ARG A 196 12.68 28.50 -1.37
CA ARG A 196 12.64 27.76 -0.11
C ARG A 196 12.07 28.61 1.03
N GLU A 197 12.51 29.85 1.17
CA GLU A 197 11.98 30.78 2.17
C GLU A 197 10.47 31.05 1.96
N ARG A 198 10.03 31.26 0.71
CA ARG A 198 8.60 31.43 0.39
C ARG A 198 7.77 30.17 0.70
N TYR A 199 8.29 28.99 0.39
CA TYR A 199 7.62 27.73 0.72
C TYR A 199 7.51 27.54 2.24
N ALA A 200 8.60 27.78 2.99
CA ALA A 200 8.61 27.69 4.44
C ALA A 200 7.63 28.70 5.09
N GLN A 201 7.59 29.94 4.61
CA GLN A 201 6.63 30.95 5.07
C GLN A 201 5.18 30.53 4.80
N ARG A 202 4.90 29.97 3.62
CA ARG A 202 3.58 29.49 3.24
C ARG A 202 3.13 28.31 4.08
N GLU A 203 4.03 27.35 4.33
CA GLU A 203 3.77 26.21 5.19
C GLU A 203 3.50 26.64 6.63
N ALA A 204 4.34 27.50 7.20
CA ALA A 204 4.13 28.07 8.54
C ALA A 204 2.79 28.82 8.65
N TYR A 205 2.40 29.58 7.61
CA TYR A 205 1.10 30.23 7.56
C TYR A 205 -0.05 29.21 7.60
N PHE A 206 -0.01 28.16 6.78
CA PHE A 206 -1.05 27.13 6.77
C PHE A 206 -1.12 26.35 8.08
N GLN A 207 0.02 26.03 8.69
CA GLN A 207 0.06 25.39 10.02
C GLN A 207 -0.59 26.27 11.07
N ALA A 208 -0.24 27.56 11.13
CA ALA A 208 -0.86 28.50 12.07
C ALA A 208 -2.39 28.66 11.84
N GLN A 209 -2.85 28.60 10.60
CA GLN A 209 -4.29 28.61 10.29
C GLN A 209 -4.97 27.31 10.75
N ALA A 210 -4.35 26.15 10.52
CA ALA A 210 -4.87 24.86 10.95
C ALA A 210 -4.94 24.76 12.49
N GLU A 211 -3.93 25.26 13.20
CA GLU A 211 -3.92 25.34 14.67
C GLU A 211 -5.05 26.24 15.18
N LYS A 212 -5.23 27.43 14.61
CA LYS A 212 -6.35 28.32 14.96
C LYS A 212 -7.71 27.67 14.72
N GLN A 213 -7.89 27.00 13.59
CA GLN A 213 -9.15 26.29 13.29
C GLN A 213 -9.37 25.12 14.26
N ALA A 214 -8.32 24.37 14.60
CA ALA A 214 -8.41 23.28 15.55
C ALA A 214 -8.76 23.79 16.96
N GLU A 215 -8.20 24.92 17.39
CA GLU A 215 -8.51 25.56 18.67
C GLU A 215 -9.96 26.05 18.70
N GLN A 216 -10.42 26.76 17.67
CA GLN A 216 -11.82 27.18 17.54
C GLN A 216 -12.78 25.99 17.57
N LYS A 217 -12.44 24.90 16.87
CA LYS A 217 -13.24 23.68 16.88
C LYS A 217 -13.30 23.04 18.28
N ARG A 218 -12.18 22.99 19.01
CA ARG A 218 -12.14 22.47 20.39
C ARG A 218 -13.01 23.32 21.32
N GLN A 219 -12.91 24.65 21.24
CA GLN A 219 -13.73 25.56 22.02
C GLN A 219 -15.23 25.35 21.73
N TRP A 220 -15.60 25.28 20.46
CA TRP A 220 -16.98 24.99 20.04
C TRP A 220 -17.47 23.63 20.55
N GLU A 221 -16.65 22.57 20.42
CA GLU A 221 -17.00 21.22 20.90
C GLU A 221 -17.20 21.19 22.42
N GLU A 222 -16.37 21.91 23.17
CA GLU A 222 -16.48 22.04 24.61
C GLU A 222 -17.74 22.80 25.03
N GLU A 223 -18.06 23.92 24.37
CA GLU A 223 -19.31 24.66 24.57
C GLU A 223 -20.53 23.76 24.28
N GLN A 224 -20.51 23.02 23.18
CA GLN A 224 -21.57 22.09 22.82
C GLN A 224 -21.71 20.95 23.84
N ARG A 225 -20.59 20.44 24.37
CA ARG A 225 -20.60 19.41 25.43
C ARG A 225 -21.26 19.94 26.69
N LEU A 226 -20.88 21.15 27.14
CA LEU A 226 -21.46 21.78 28.33
C LEU A 226 -22.95 22.07 28.13
N ALA A 227 -23.35 22.56 26.96
CA ALA A 227 -24.76 22.79 26.62
C ALA A 227 -25.58 21.49 26.63
N ARG A 228 -25.03 20.40 26.06
CA ARG A 228 -25.67 19.06 26.09
C ARG A 228 -25.79 18.53 27.51
N GLU A 229 -24.76 18.69 28.34
CA GLU A 229 -24.79 18.26 29.73
C GLU A 229 -25.86 19.02 30.53
N LYS A 230 -25.95 20.35 30.33
CA LYS A 230 -26.99 21.18 30.95
C LYS A 230 -28.38 20.76 30.49
N ALA A 231 -28.59 20.60 29.18
CA ALA A 231 -29.87 20.16 28.63
C ALA A 231 -30.26 18.77 29.13
N ARG A 232 -29.31 17.86 29.28
CA ARG A 232 -29.54 16.54 29.88
C ARG A 232 -29.97 16.66 31.34
N LYS A 233 -29.28 17.46 32.16
CA LYS A 233 -29.67 17.69 33.57
C LYS A 233 -31.07 18.28 33.68
N GLU A 234 -31.42 19.25 32.83
CA GLU A 234 -32.75 19.83 32.78
C GLU A 234 -33.81 18.82 32.33
N ALA A 235 -33.51 17.99 31.33
CA ALA A 235 -34.41 16.93 30.87
C ALA A 235 -34.61 15.85 31.95
N ASP A 236 -33.55 15.42 32.62
CA ASP A 236 -33.61 14.47 33.72
C ASP A 236 -34.44 15.03 34.89
N ALA A 237 -34.29 16.32 35.22
CA ALA A 237 -35.10 16.99 36.22
C ALA A 237 -36.60 17.03 35.84
N ARG A 238 -36.92 17.43 34.60
CA ARG A 238 -38.31 17.42 34.09
C ARG A 238 -38.90 16.01 34.06
N GLN A 239 -38.09 15.00 33.72
CA GLN A 239 -38.52 13.60 33.76
C GLN A 239 -38.86 13.16 35.17
N ARG A 240 -38.01 13.48 36.16
CA ARG A 240 -38.28 13.17 37.57
C ARG A 240 -39.56 13.83 38.06
N GLU A 241 -39.76 15.12 37.79
CA GLU A 241 -40.99 15.83 38.15
C GLU A 241 -42.24 15.22 37.49
N ALA A 242 -42.15 14.89 36.20
CA ALA A 242 -43.23 14.24 35.47
C ALA A 242 -43.51 12.82 35.99
N GLU A 243 -42.47 12.06 36.34
CA GLU A 243 -42.59 10.72 36.91
C GLU A 243 -43.22 10.77 38.30
N GLU A 244 -42.79 11.69 39.17
CA GLU A 244 -43.41 11.91 40.48
C GLU A 244 -44.90 12.30 40.36
N ALA A 245 -45.24 13.18 39.40
CA ALA A 245 -46.62 13.55 39.13
C ALA A 245 -47.45 12.36 38.64
N ARG A 246 -46.92 11.55 37.70
CA ARG A 246 -47.56 10.32 37.24
C ARG A 246 -47.73 9.31 38.36
N GLN A 247 -46.73 9.16 39.24
CA GLN A 247 -46.81 8.25 40.38
C GLN A 247 -47.90 8.70 41.37
N ARG A 248 -48.04 10.00 41.63
CA ARG A 248 -49.13 10.54 42.48
C ARG A 248 -50.50 10.32 41.84
N GLU A 249 -50.64 10.58 40.55
CA GLU A 249 -51.89 10.36 39.82
C GLU A 249 -52.26 8.87 39.75
N ALA A 250 -51.27 8.00 39.49
CA ALA A 250 -51.45 6.55 39.48
C ALA A 250 -51.83 6.03 40.87
N LYS A 251 -51.21 6.54 41.94
CA LYS A 251 -51.56 6.18 43.31
C LYS A 251 -53.00 6.59 43.65
N ALA A 252 -53.41 7.80 43.27
CA ALA A 252 -54.77 8.28 43.47
C ALA A 252 -55.81 7.48 42.65
N LYS A 253 -55.50 7.15 41.38
CA LYS A 253 -56.35 6.30 40.54
C LYS A 253 -56.46 4.88 41.09
N ALA A 254 -55.34 4.29 41.52
CA ALA A 254 -55.31 2.96 42.12
C ALA A 254 -56.10 2.90 43.44
N GLU A 255 -56.05 3.95 44.26
CA GLU A 255 -56.82 4.04 45.50
C GLU A 255 -58.33 4.19 45.23
N ALA A 256 -58.72 5.00 44.24
CA ALA A 256 -60.11 5.13 43.81
C ALA A 256 -60.64 3.83 43.17
N GLU A 257 -59.83 3.15 42.36
CA GLU A 257 -60.16 1.86 41.76
C GLU A 257 -60.26 0.76 42.81
N ARG A 258 -59.35 0.73 43.79
CA ARG A 258 -59.44 -0.17 44.96
C ARG A 258 -60.75 0.01 45.71
N LYS A 259 -61.18 1.26 45.93
CA LYS A 259 -62.44 1.54 46.62
C LYS A 259 -63.66 1.05 45.82
N ARG A 260 -63.70 1.32 44.51
CA ARG A 260 -64.76 0.81 43.61
C ARG A 260 -64.78 -0.72 43.50
N ARG A 261 -63.60 -1.34 43.40
CA ARG A 261 -63.47 -2.82 43.38
C ARG A 261 -63.93 -3.42 44.70
N HIS A 262 -63.59 -2.82 45.84
CA HIS A 262 -64.05 -3.29 47.15
C HIS A 262 -65.60 -3.22 47.27
N GLU A 263 -66.21 -2.17 46.73
CA GLU A 263 -67.67 -2.02 46.67
C GLU A 263 -68.34 -3.02 45.71
N SER A 264 -67.73 -3.32 44.54
CA SER A 264 -68.25 -4.35 43.62
C SER A 264 -68.02 -5.78 44.12
N TRP A 265 -66.89 -6.04 44.78
CA TRP A 265 -66.54 -7.33 45.40
C TRP A 265 -67.54 -7.72 46.48
N ALA A 266 -67.99 -6.75 47.28
CA ALA A 266 -68.99 -7.00 48.32
C ALA A 266 -70.35 -7.44 47.76
N ALA A 267 -70.73 -6.92 46.58
CA ALA A 267 -71.97 -7.27 45.89
C ALA A 267 -71.90 -8.63 45.15
N GLU A 268 -70.77 -8.94 44.50
CA GLU A 268 -70.55 -10.21 43.80
C GLU A 268 -70.40 -11.39 44.77
N ARG A 269 -69.80 -11.17 45.96
CA ARG A 269 -69.65 -12.20 47.01
C ARG A 269 -70.99 -12.74 47.52
N GLN A 270 -72.07 -11.96 47.44
CA GLN A 270 -73.43 -12.38 47.82
C GLN A 270 -74.10 -13.32 46.79
N GLN A 271 -73.54 -13.44 45.58
CA GLN A 271 -74.08 -14.27 44.48
C GLN A 271 -73.37 -15.62 44.34
N LEU A 272 -72.32 -15.89 45.14
CA LEU A 272 -71.55 -17.13 45.09
C LEU A 272 -72.27 -18.27 45.82
N ASP A 273 -72.52 -19.37 45.10
CA ASP A 273 -73.00 -20.62 45.69
C ASP A 273 -71.84 -21.42 46.30
N LEU A 274 -71.64 -21.23 47.61
CA LEU A 274 -70.57 -21.87 48.38
C LEU A 274 -70.72 -23.39 48.48
N GLU A 275 -71.94 -23.94 48.36
CA GLU A 275 -72.19 -25.38 48.46
C GLU A 275 -71.77 -26.09 47.16
N SER A 276 -72.15 -25.52 46.02
CA SER A 276 -71.69 -25.99 44.70
C SER A 276 -70.17 -25.95 44.56
N MET A 277 -69.51 -24.91 45.10
CA MET A 277 -68.04 -24.82 45.10
C MET A 277 -67.39 -25.93 45.92
N ARG A 278 -67.93 -26.28 47.10
CA ARG A 278 -67.44 -27.39 47.93
C ARG A 278 -67.59 -28.74 47.23
N GLN A 279 -68.74 -28.97 46.60
CA GLN A 279 -68.98 -30.20 45.86
C GLN A 279 -68.00 -30.34 44.68
N LEU A 280 -67.87 -29.27 43.89
CA LEU A 280 -66.93 -29.23 42.77
C LEU A 280 -65.48 -29.47 43.23
N ALA A 281 -65.09 -28.93 44.39
CA ALA A 281 -63.75 -29.16 44.94
C ALA A 281 -63.48 -30.64 45.24
N ARG A 282 -64.43 -31.35 45.86
CA ARG A 282 -64.30 -32.80 46.14
C ARG A 282 -64.23 -33.61 44.84
N GLU A 283 -65.08 -33.28 43.86
CA GLU A 283 -65.12 -33.95 42.57
C GLU A 283 -63.80 -33.79 41.80
N LEU A 284 -63.24 -32.58 41.77
CA LEU A 284 -61.97 -32.28 41.12
C LEU A 284 -60.78 -32.97 41.80
N SER A 285 -60.74 -33.00 43.13
CA SER A 285 -59.73 -33.74 43.89
C SER A 285 -59.77 -35.23 43.55
N ALA A 286 -60.96 -35.83 43.55
CA ALA A 286 -61.14 -37.24 43.20
C ALA A 286 -60.79 -37.53 41.73
N ALA A 287 -61.06 -36.58 40.82
CA ALA A 287 -60.69 -36.70 39.40
C ALA A 287 -59.18 -36.69 39.19
N CYS A 288 -58.43 -35.81 39.88
CA CYS A 288 -56.97 -35.79 39.82
C CYS A 288 -56.36 -37.13 40.27
N GLN A 289 -56.81 -37.67 41.41
CA GLN A 289 -56.36 -38.98 41.92
C GLN A 289 -56.68 -40.15 40.99
N ARG A 290 -57.74 -40.06 40.17
CA ARG A 290 -58.06 -41.08 39.15
C ARG A 290 -57.11 -40.99 37.96
N ILE A 291 -56.82 -39.78 37.49
CA ILE A 291 -55.92 -39.54 36.36
C ILE A 291 -54.50 -40.00 36.72
N GLU A 292 -54.03 -39.65 37.92
CA GLU A 292 -52.76 -40.08 38.48
C GLU A 292 -52.61 -41.61 38.45
N ARG A 293 -53.55 -42.35 39.06
CA ARG A 293 -53.52 -43.82 39.09
C ARG A 293 -53.57 -44.45 37.70
N HIS A 294 -54.36 -43.87 36.80
CA HIS A 294 -54.49 -44.37 35.42
C HIS A 294 -53.18 -44.20 34.65
N LEU A 295 -52.56 -43.02 34.70
CA LEU A 295 -51.33 -42.74 33.98
C LEU A 295 -50.11 -43.40 34.62
N ALA A 296 -50.11 -43.61 35.95
CA ALA A 296 -49.10 -44.40 36.65
C ALA A 296 -49.04 -45.86 36.19
N THR A 297 -50.14 -46.44 35.69
CA THR A 297 -50.24 -47.84 35.26
C THR A 297 -50.33 -48.02 33.74
N ALA A 298 -50.51 -46.95 32.98
CA ALA A 298 -50.59 -46.99 31.52
C ALA A 298 -49.27 -47.52 30.90
N PRO A 299 -49.30 -48.32 29.82
CA PRO A 299 -48.09 -48.77 29.14
C PRO A 299 -47.35 -47.59 28.48
N ALA A 300 -46.04 -47.71 28.27
CA ALA A 300 -45.26 -46.73 27.52
C ALA A 300 -45.72 -46.73 26.05
N SER A 301 -46.68 -45.86 25.72
CA SER A 301 -47.17 -45.70 24.35
C SER A 301 -46.11 -45.01 23.50
N SER A 302 -45.78 -45.60 22.35
CA SER A 302 -44.91 -45.00 21.33
C SER A 302 -45.62 -43.94 20.48
N ARG A 303 -46.94 -43.78 20.65
CA ARG A 303 -47.75 -42.84 19.86
C ARG A 303 -47.90 -41.52 20.61
N LEU A 304 -47.39 -40.45 20.00
CA LEU A 304 -47.65 -39.07 20.43
C LEU A 304 -49.12 -38.72 20.14
N CYS A 305 -49.83 -38.10 21.07
CA CYS A 305 -51.24 -37.76 20.97
C CYS A 305 -51.47 -36.37 20.36
N LEU A 306 -50.62 -35.38 20.65
CA LEU A 306 -50.81 -34.01 20.13
C LEU A 306 -50.32 -33.82 18.69
N PRO A 307 -51.06 -33.10 17.81
CA PRO A 307 -50.66 -32.87 16.41
C PRO A 307 -49.31 -32.19 16.24
N MET A 308 -49.01 -31.18 17.07
CA MET A 308 -47.71 -30.49 17.03
C MET A 308 -46.57 -31.42 17.48
N ALA A 309 -46.78 -32.19 18.55
CA ALA A 309 -45.79 -33.16 18.99
C ALA A 309 -45.52 -34.24 17.91
N ARG A 310 -46.56 -34.81 17.29
CA ARG A 310 -46.41 -35.75 16.16
C ARG A 310 -45.53 -35.18 15.05
N ARG A 311 -45.76 -33.92 14.66
CA ARG A 311 -45.05 -33.27 13.55
C ARG A 311 -43.60 -32.92 13.90
N HIS A 312 -43.37 -32.41 15.10
CA HIS A 312 -42.08 -31.80 15.46
C HIS A 312 -41.17 -32.76 16.20
N VAL A 313 -41.67 -33.48 17.20
CA VAL A 313 -40.84 -34.39 18.02
C VAL A 313 -40.26 -35.52 17.16
N GLN A 314 -41.05 -36.16 16.30
CA GLN A 314 -40.54 -37.23 15.42
C GLN A 314 -39.46 -36.74 14.46
N ARG A 315 -39.68 -35.56 13.86
CA ARG A 315 -38.70 -34.92 12.98
C ARG A 315 -37.42 -34.57 13.73
N ASP A 316 -37.54 -34.09 14.96
CA ASP A 316 -36.41 -33.61 15.73
C ASP A 316 -35.61 -34.78 16.35
N ILE A 317 -36.25 -35.92 16.70
CA ILE A 317 -35.56 -37.19 17.00
C ILE A 317 -34.64 -37.58 15.84
N TYR A 318 -35.16 -37.61 14.61
CA TYR A 318 -34.38 -37.97 13.42
C TYR A 318 -33.25 -36.96 13.14
N ARG A 319 -33.54 -35.65 13.25
CA ARG A 319 -32.56 -34.59 12.98
C ARG A 319 -31.41 -34.53 13.99
N MET A 320 -31.66 -35.00 15.20
CA MET A 320 -30.69 -35.02 16.29
C MET A 320 -30.02 -36.38 16.45
N ASP A 321 -30.34 -37.35 15.59
CA ASP A 321 -29.83 -38.73 15.64
C ASP A 321 -30.06 -39.39 17.01
N LEU A 322 -31.25 -39.15 17.60
CA LEU A 322 -31.58 -39.59 18.95
C LEU A 322 -32.20 -40.99 18.96
N GLU A 323 -31.44 -42.00 18.55
CA GLU A 323 -31.82 -43.42 18.69
C GLU A 323 -30.64 -44.25 19.27
N PRO A 324 -30.79 -44.86 20.47
CA PRO A 324 -32.01 -45.03 21.27
C PRO A 324 -32.40 -43.79 22.12
N ILE A 325 -33.67 -43.72 22.53
CA ILE A 325 -34.16 -42.65 23.41
C ILE A 325 -33.49 -42.76 24.80
N PRO A 326 -33.00 -41.64 25.37
CA PRO A 326 -32.39 -41.62 26.69
C PRO A 326 -33.25 -42.20 27.82
N ALA A 327 -32.63 -42.99 28.70
CA ALA A 327 -33.30 -43.63 29.84
C ALA A 327 -33.97 -42.62 30.79
N ALA A 328 -33.45 -41.39 30.91
CA ALA A 328 -34.06 -40.32 31.70
C ALA A 328 -35.49 -39.95 31.22
N ILE A 329 -35.74 -40.03 29.91
CA ILE A 329 -37.05 -39.71 29.31
C ILE A 329 -38.04 -40.85 29.54
N GLU A 330 -37.56 -42.09 29.58
CA GLU A 330 -38.36 -43.29 29.85
C GLU A 330 -38.63 -43.50 31.35
N THR A 331 -37.90 -42.80 32.23
CA THR A 331 -38.06 -42.88 33.67
C THR A 331 -39.36 -42.19 34.10
N ARG A 332 -40.22 -42.92 34.82
CA ARG A 332 -41.46 -42.38 35.38
C ARG A 332 -41.17 -41.58 36.64
N THR A 333 -41.81 -40.44 36.76
CA THR A 333 -41.73 -39.54 37.92
C THR A 333 -43.12 -39.40 38.55
N GLU A 334 -43.18 -38.95 39.81
CA GLU A 334 -44.42 -38.89 40.61
C GLU A 334 -45.49 -38.03 39.92
N TYR A 335 -45.05 -36.94 39.28
CA TYR A 335 -45.92 -35.91 38.73
C TYR A 335 -46.22 -36.04 37.22
N ASP A 336 -45.87 -37.15 36.59
CA ASP A 336 -46.03 -37.35 35.13
C ASP A 336 -47.48 -37.20 34.62
N TRP A 337 -48.45 -37.45 35.49
CA TRP A 337 -49.87 -37.40 35.14
C TRP A 337 -50.40 -35.99 34.87
N MET A 338 -49.65 -34.95 35.28
CA MET A 338 -50.12 -33.56 35.29
C MET A 338 -50.49 -33.00 33.93
N PHE A 339 -49.89 -33.48 32.84
CA PHE A 339 -50.22 -33.03 31.48
C PHE A 339 -51.32 -33.86 30.82
N GLY A 340 -51.89 -34.84 31.52
CA GLY A 340 -52.98 -35.70 31.02
C GLY A 340 -52.59 -36.59 29.84
N VAL A 341 -51.29 -36.75 29.57
CA VAL A 341 -50.71 -37.55 28.49
C VAL A 341 -49.66 -38.50 29.06
N PRO A 342 -49.26 -39.57 28.33
CA PRO A 342 -48.17 -40.44 28.78
C PRO A 342 -46.86 -39.68 29.04
N ALA A 343 -46.12 -40.07 30.08
CA ALA A 343 -44.88 -39.43 30.53
C ALA A 343 -43.88 -39.14 29.40
N ARG A 344 -43.58 -40.17 28.60
CA ARG A 344 -42.64 -40.11 27.48
C ARG A 344 -43.01 -39.03 26.47
N GLU A 345 -44.30 -38.79 26.23
CA GLU A 345 -44.76 -37.85 25.21
C GLU A 345 -44.40 -36.41 25.57
N TRP A 346 -44.80 -35.93 26.75
CA TRP A 346 -44.52 -34.56 27.15
C TRP A 346 -43.02 -34.37 27.47
N LYS A 347 -42.35 -35.37 28.04
CA LYS A 347 -40.90 -35.35 28.30
C LYS A 347 -40.08 -35.24 27.02
N LEU A 348 -40.44 -35.96 25.95
CA LEU A 348 -39.78 -35.81 24.65
C LEU A 348 -39.99 -34.42 24.05
N ALA A 349 -41.21 -33.88 24.14
CA ALA A 349 -41.50 -32.54 23.65
C ALA A 349 -40.72 -31.47 24.43
N ALA A 350 -40.68 -31.56 25.76
CA ALA A 350 -39.87 -30.70 26.62
C ALA A 350 -38.38 -30.82 26.29
N PHE A 351 -37.88 -32.05 26.18
CA PHE A 351 -36.47 -32.32 25.92
C PHE A 351 -36.03 -31.76 24.56
N LEU A 352 -36.66 -32.15 23.46
CA LEU A 352 -36.24 -31.74 22.12
C LEU A 352 -36.66 -30.32 21.75
N GLY A 353 -37.70 -29.80 22.37
CA GLY A 353 -38.21 -28.45 22.12
C GLY A 353 -37.48 -27.37 22.90
N ALA A 354 -37.05 -27.65 24.14
CA ALA A 354 -36.46 -26.64 25.02
C ALA A 354 -35.06 -26.98 25.52
N VAL A 355 -34.72 -28.26 25.73
CA VAL A 355 -33.44 -28.65 26.37
C VAL A 355 -32.37 -28.99 25.34
N TYR A 356 -32.57 -30.05 24.57
CA TYR A 356 -31.67 -30.61 23.57
C TYR A 356 -31.94 -30.04 22.17
N THR A 357 -31.85 -28.71 22.06
CA THR A 357 -32.02 -28.00 20.78
C THR A 357 -30.66 -27.73 20.13
N ARG A 358 -30.63 -27.45 18.81
CA ARG A 358 -29.38 -27.13 18.10
C ARG A 358 -28.71 -25.88 18.67
N GLU A 359 -29.52 -24.91 19.04
CA GLU A 359 -29.05 -23.65 19.61
C GLU A 359 -28.37 -23.86 20.96
N ASN A 360 -28.99 -24.65 21.85
CA ASN A 360 -28.44 -24.93 23.16
C ASN A 360 -27.18 -25.81 23.09
N LEU A 361 -27.11 -26.74 22.13
CA LEU A 361 -25.91 -27.54 21.85
C LEU A 361 -24.73 -26.69 21.37
N GLN A 362 -24.98 -25.68 20.54
CA GLN A 362 -23.90 -24.84 19.98
C GLN A 362 -23.42 -23.78 20.96
N ARG A 363 -24.33 -23.20 21.76
CA ARG A 363 -24.03 -22.03 22.59
C ARG A 363 -23.84 -22.34 24.08
N GLN A 364 -24.10 -23.56 24.53
CA GLN A 364 -24.12 -23.92 25.96
C GLN A 364 -24.96 -22.93 26.79
N SER A 365 -26.13 -22.56 26.25
CA SER A 365 -27.02 -21.59 26.86
C SER A 365 -27.58 -22.11 28.19
N LYS A 366 -27.75 -21.19 29.14
CA LYS A 366 -28.54 -21.43 30.35
C LYS A 366 -30.03 -21.46 29.97
N ILE A 367 -30.75 -22.48 30.41
CA ILE A 367 -32.18 -22.65 30.14
C ILE A 367 -32.92 -22.56 31.48
N ALA A 368 -33.99 -21.76 31.54
CA ALA A 368 -34.84 -21.67 32.72
C ALA A 368 -35.98 -22.70 32.65
N ILE A 369 -36.45 -23.19 33.80
CA ILE A 369 -37.59 -24.12 33.87
C ILE A 369 -38.86 -23.52 33.23
N GLN A 370 -39.05 -22.20 33.35
CA GLN A 370 -40.17 -21.47 32.75
C GLN A 370 -40.16 -21.51 31.21
N ASP A 371 -38.99 -21.66 30.58
CA ASP A 371 -38.89 -21.81 29.12
C ASP A 371 -39.35 -23.21 28.67
N ILE A 372 -39.10 -24.23 29.49
CA ILE A 372 -39.62 -25.59 29.25
C ILE A 372 -41.15 -25.59 29.35
N GLU A 373 -41.70 -24.91 30.37
CA GLU A 373 -43.15 -24.76 30.52
C GLU A 373 -43.77 -24.04 29.31
N ARG A 374 -43.15 -22.94 28.86
CA ARG A 374 -43.60 -22.20 27.67
C ARG A 374 -43.57 -23.07 26.41
N CYS A 375 -42.50 -23.83 26.22
CA CYS A 375 -42.38 -24.78 25.11
C CYS A 375 -43.52 -25.81 25.15
N LEU A 376 -43.81 -26.41 26.30
CA LEU A 376 -44.92 -27.35 26.43
C LEU A 376 -46.26 -26.70 26.07
N VAL A 377 -46.48 -25.45 26.50
CA VAL A 377 -47.67 -24.68 26.15
C VAL A 377 -47.78 -24.42 24.64
N GLU A 378 -46.68 -24.11 23.96
CA GLU A 378 -46.62 -23.91 22.51
C GLU A 378 -46.92 -25.19 21.73
N PHE A 379 -46.45 -26.34 22.22
CA PHE A 379 -46.79 -27.66 21.66
C PHE A 379 -48.26 -28.06 21.91
N GLY A 380 -48.98 -27.28 22.73
CA GLY A 380 -50.38 -27.50 23.06
C GLY A 380 -50.59 -28.37 24.30
N TYR A 381 -49.55 -28.73 25.03
CA TYR A 381 -49.71 -29.39 26.32
C TYR A 381 -50.33 -28.42 27.32
N ARG A 382 -51.31 -28.93 28.07
CA ARG A 382 -52.01 -28.19 29.11
C ARG A 382 -52.07 -29.08 30.35
N PRO A 383 -52.13 -28.49 31.55
CA PRO A 383 -52.43 -29.26 32.74
C PRO A 383 -53.71 -30.06 32.55
N ALA A 384 -53.79 -31.24 33.17
CA ALA A 384 -54.96 -32.08 33.15
C ALA A 384 -56.19 -31.23 33.51
N VAL A 385 -57.29 -31.41 32.77
CA VAL A 385 -58.46 -30.52 32.89
C VAL A 385 -58.96 -30.42 34.33
N ALA A 386 -58.90 -31.51 35.09
CA ALA A 386 -59.25 -31.54 36.50
C ALA A 386 -58.33 -30.66 37.37
N LEU A 387 -57.02 -30.70 37.11
CA LEU A 387 -56.01 -29.91 37.81
C LEU A 387 -56.15 -28.42 37.48
N HIS A 388 -56.33 -28.08 36.21
CA HIS A 388 -56.56 -26.69 35.79
C HIS A 388 -57.84 -26.11 36.39
N ARG A 389 -58.94 -26.88 36.38
CA ARG A 389 -60.20 -26.46 37.01
C ARG A 389 -60.08 -26.35 38.53
N ALA A 390 -59.28 -27.19 39.17
CA ALA A 390 -58.99 -27.09 40.60
C ALA A 390 -58.25 -25.78 40.92
N GLU A 391 -57.25 -25.42 40.11
CA GLU A 391 -56.52 -24.16 40.25
C GLU A 391 -57.41 -22.93 40.03
N GLN A 392 -58.31 -22.97 39.03
CA GLN A 392 -59.31 -21.93 38.81
C GLN A 392 -60.26 -21.76 40.00
N LEU A 393 -60.74 -22.88 40.56
CA LEU A 393 -61.60 -22.86 41.74
C LEU A 393 -60.87 -22.32 42.97
N LEU A 394 -59.62 -22.74 43.19
CA LEU A 394 -58.78 -22.24 44.29
C LEU A 394 -58.46 -20.75 44.14
N THR A 395 -58.17 -20.29 42.93
CA THR A 395 -57.94 -18.87 42.62
C THR A 395 -59.20 -18.06 42.87
N THR A 396 -60.36 -18.58 42.49
CA THR A 396 -61.66 -17.97 42.76
C THR A 396 -61.93 -17.89 44.27
N ALA A 397 -61.70 -18.97 45.01
CA ALA A 397 -61.86 -19.02 46.47
C ALA A 397 -60.94 -18.01 47.18
N ARG A 398 -59.67 -17.93 46.77
CA ARG A 398 -58.70 -16.94 47.30
C ARG A 398 -59.05 -15.51 46.93
N TYR A 399 -59.48 -15.27 45.69
CA TYR A 399 -59.83 -13.94 45.21
C TYR A 399 -61.00 -13.36 46.01
N TYR A 400 -62.01 -14.17 46.31
CA TYR A 400 -63.17 -13.75 47.11
C TYR A 400 -63.02 -13.98 48.62
N GLN A 401 -61.88 -14.51 49.09
CA GLN A 401 -61.60 -14.85 50.49
C GLN A 401 -62.71 -15.73 51.10
N VAL A 402 -63.14 -16.76 50.37
CA VAL A 402 -64.19 -17.70 50.80
C VAL A 402 -63.62 -19.09 50.96
N LEU A 403 -64.15 -19.85 51.93
CA LEU A 403 -63.77 -21.26 52.17
C LEU A 403 -62.27 -21.47 52.46
N GLU A 404 -61.58 -20.46 53.02
CA GLU A 404 -60.12 -20.50 53.26
C GLU A 404 -59.69 -21.70 54.12
N ASP A 405 -60.50 -22.07 55.11
CA ASP A 405 -60.26 -23.21 56.02
C ASP A 405 -61.04 -24.48 55.64
N ASP A 406 -61.73 -24.51 54.48
CA ASP A 406 -62.54 -25.68 54.10
C ASP A 406 -61.61 -26.85 53.70
N PRO A 407 -61.78 -28.07 54.25
CA PRO A 407 -60.91 -29.19 53.95
C PRO A 407 -60.86 -29.56 52.46
N ALA A 408 -61.96 -29.38 51.72
CA ALA A 408 -61.99 -29.70 50.28
C ALA A 408 -61.18 -28.70 49.46
N ILE A 409 -61.23 -27.41 49.82
CA ILE A 409 -60.43 -26.35 49.18
C ILE A 409 -58.96 -26.45 49.58
N THR A 410 -58.69 -26.77 50.85
CA THR A 410 -57.34 -27.02 51.36
C THR A 410 -56.69 -28.19 50.62
N ALA A 411 -57.43 -29.27 50.38
CA ALA A 411 -56.96 -30.41 49.60
C ALA A 411 -56.59 -30.02 48.16
N LEU A 412 -57.36 -29.14 47.51
CA LEU A 412 -56.98 -28.60 46.19
C LEU A 412 -55.70 -27.76 46.25
N GLY A 413 -55.50 -27.00 47.32
CA GLY A 413 -54.29 -26.22 47.55
C GLY A 413 -53.02 -27.05 47.76
N GLN A 414 -53.16 -28.31 48.14
CA GLN A 414 -52.07 -29.28 48.29
C GLN A 414 -51.76 -30.04 46.99
N LEU A 415 -52.58 -29.89 45.95
CA LEU A 415 -52.30 -30.52 44.67
C LEU A 415 -51.00 -29.95 44.08
N PRO A 416 -50.13 -30.83 43.54
CA PRO A 416 -48.86 -30.39 43.00
C PRO A 416 -49.08 -29.57 41.71
N ARG A 417 -48.18 -28.63 41.43
CA ARG A 417 -48.28 -27.73 40.27
C ARG A 417 -47.57 -28.31 39.04
N PRO A 418 -47.99 -27.98 37.80
CA PRO A 418 -47.32 -28.41 36.57
C PRO A 418 -45.80 -28.21 36.57
N LEU A 419 -45.34 -27.11 37.17
CA LEU A 419 -43.92 -26.80 37.33
C LEU A 419 -43.16 -27.87 38.14
N ALA A 420 -43.82 -28.55 39.09
CA ALA A 420 -43.22 -29.62 39.87
C ALA A 420 -42.90 -30.85 39.00
N ALA A 421 -43.75 -31.20 38.02
CA ALA A 421 -43.44 -32.27 37.06
C ALA A 421 -42.22 -31.92 36.21
N ILE A 422 -42.12 -30.67 35.76
CA ILE A 422 -40.97 -30.21 34.99
C ILE A 422 -39.70 -30.23 35.86
N ALA A 423 -39.80 -29.78 37.12
CA ALA A 423 -38.67 -29.80 38.05
C ALA A 423 -38.16 -31.22 38.33
N GLU A 424 -39.05 -32.20 38.56
CA GLU A 424 -38.67 -33.61 38.71
C GLU A 424 -38.01 -34.17 37.44
N PHE A 425 -38.58 -33.88 36.27
CA PHE A 425 -37.99 -34.30 35.00
C PHE A 425 -36.58 -33.72 34.80
N VAL A 426 -36.40 -32.44 35.11
CA VAL A 426 -35.10 -31.77 35.06
C VAL A 426 -34.12 -32.41 36.05
N ALA A 427 -34.56 -32.76 37.26
CA ALA A 427 -33.71 -33.50 38.20
C ALA A 427 -33.30 -34.87 37.67
N GLU A 428 -34.18 -35.58 36.96
CA GLU A 428 -33.84 -36.84 36.29
C GLU A 428 -32.80 -36.65 35.18
N LEU A 429 -32.91 -35.60 34.36
CA LEU A 429 -31.88 -35.29 33.37
C LEU A 429 -30.50 -35.06 34.01
N ASP A 430 -30.44 -34.43 35.19
CA ASP A 430 -29.20 -34.23 35.94
C ASP A 430 -28.66 -35.55 36.52
N ASN A 431 -29.54 -36.39 37.07
CA ASN A 431 -29.21 -37.73 37.60
C ASN A 431 -28.54 -38.63 36.54
N PHE A 432 -29.01 -38.55 35.29
CA PHE A 432 -28.43 -39.27 34.15
C PHE A 432 -27.25 -38.54 33.50
N ASN A 433 -26.74 -37.47 34.12
CA ASN A 433 -25.61 -36.66 33.66
C ASN A 433 -25.84 -36.03 32.27
N MET A 434 -27.09 -35.77 31.91
CA MET A 434 -27.45 -35.15 30.64
C MET A 434 -27.35 -33.63 30.70
N ILE A 435 -27.55 -33.07 31.89
CA ILE A 435 -27.43 -31.64 32.18
C ILE A 435 -26.54 -31.43 33.41
N GLN A 436 -26.33 -30.17 33.76
CA GLN A 436 -25.81 -29.74 35.05
C GLN A 436 -26.73 -28.66 35.61
N LEU A 437 -27.27 -28.88 36.80
CA LEU A 437 -28.06 -27.89 37.51
C LEU A 437 -27.15 -26.87 38.22
N GLN A 438 -27.46 -25.58 38.06
CA GLN A 438 -26.83 -24.48 38.80
C GLN A 438 -27.89 -23.74 39.59
N ALA A 439 -27.68 -23.56 40.89
CA ALA A 439 -28.50 -22.69 41.71
C ALA A 439 -28.26 -21.23 41.28
N ALA A 440 -29.32 -20.54 40.85
CA ALA A 440 -29.29 -19.09 40.62
C ALA A 440 -30.06 -18.36 41.75
N GLU A 441 -29.93 -17.03 41.80
CA GLU A 441 -30.66 -16.19 42.76
C GLU A 441 -32.14 -16.09 42.34
N LEU A 442 -33.05 -16.56 43.19
CA LEU A 442 -34.53 -16.50 43.08
C LEU A 442 -35.16 -17.30 41.93
N ASP A 443 -35.81 -18.43 42.26
CA ASP A 443 -36.77 -19.23 41.47
C ASP A 443 -36.41 -19.63 40.02
N GLU A 444 -35.17 -19.38 39.59
CA GLU A 444 -34.68 -19.75 38.27
C GLU A 444 -33.60 -20.83 38.40
N LEU A 445 -34.01 -22.09 38.24
CA LEU A 445 -33.04 -23.17 38.02
C LEU A 445 -32.50 -23.04 36.60
N THR A 446 -31.21 -22.68 36.48
CA THR A 446 -30.53 -22.67 35.18
C THR A 446 -29.80 -23.99 34.97
N LEU A 447 -30.08 -24.64 33.84
CA LEU A 447 -29.41 -25.89 33.45
C LEU A 447 -28.49 -25.69 32.26
N THR A 448 -27.34 -26.36 32.30
CA THR A 448 -26.36 -26.41 31.19
C THR A 448 -26.33 -27.81 30.60
N LEU A 449 -26.55 -27.92 29.30
CA LEU A 449 -26.56 -29.20 28.59
C LEU A 449 -25.16 -29.80 28.49
N LYS A 450 -25.03 -31.10 28.75
CA LYS A 450 -23.79 -31.85 28.56
C LYS A 450 -23.78 -32.60 27.22
N PRO A 451 -22.60 -32.81 26.58
CA PRO A 451 -22.50 -33.55 25.33
C PRO A 451 -23.06 -34.97 25.47
N ALA A 452 -23.72 -35.47 24.42
CA ALA A 452 -24.34 -36.81 24.43
C ALA A 452 -23.38 -37.94 24.81
N ALA A 453 -22.10 -37.83 24.43
CA ALA A 453 -21.06 -38.78 24.78
C ALA A 453 -20.80 -38.94 26.30
N SER A 454 -21.26 -37.98 27.12
CA SER A 454 -21.09 -37.99 28.58
C SER A 454 -22.31 -38.50 29.34
N TRP A 455 -23.39 -38.84 28.64
CA TRP A 455 -24.62 -39.32 29.26
C TRP A 455 -24.42 -40.70 29.88
N ARG A 456 -25.05 -40.94 31.03
CA ARG A 456 -25.05 -42.27 31.64
C ARG A 456 -26.05 -43.14 30.89
N LEU A 457 -25.54 -44.11 30.14
CA LEU A 457 -26.31 -45.24 29.66
C LEU A 457 -26.48 -46.18 30.86
N ARG A 458 -27.69 -46.27 31.43
CA ARG A 458 -27.96 -47.32 32.43
C ARG A 458 -28.02 -48.68 31.75
#